data_AF-A0A6A0A511-F1
#
_entry.id   AF-A0A6A0A511-F1
#
_cell.length_a   1.000
_cell.length_b   1.000
_cell.length_c   1.000
_cell.angle_alpha   90.00
_cell.angle_beta   90.00
_cell.angle_gamma   90.00
#
_symmetry.space_group_name_H-M   'P 1'
#
loop_
_entity.id
_entity.type
_entity.pdbx_description
1 polymer ?
#
loop_
_entity_poly.entity_id
_entity_poly.type
_entity_poly.pdbx_seq_one_letter_code
_entity_poly.pdbx_strand_id
1 'polypeptide(L)'
;QNWEAFLIRVQLLEQGDWEGHREQVVRWVRRFPFHFLSDREYLIARKVWATRGGRLVPLGQGAPNSPLYAVTKSLEEHPVAGPATVLVRTSAFDSTWRCRAVPDPWGGPNTAAEVVLLHSEDIKIPEYLAKTAVKLGMAKFVRELA
;
A
#
# COMPACT_ATOMS: atom_id res chain seq x y z
N GLN A 1 -10.45 -5.33 7.37
CA GLN A 1 -10.19 -6.08 6.12
C GLN A 1 -11.18 -5.78 4.99
N ASN A 2 -12.29 -5.05 5.24
CA ASN A 2 -13.40 -4.94 4.29
C ASN A 2 -13.15 -4.11 3.02
N TRP A 3 -11.96 -3.54 2.84
CA TRP A 3 -11.64 -2.65 1.71
C TRP A 3 -10.78 -3.31 0.62
N GLU A 4 -10.14 -4.45 0.89
CA GLU A 4 -9.29 -5.16 -0.08
C GLU A 4 -9.82 -6.58 -0.29
N ALA A 5 -10.54 -6.80 -1.40
CA ALA A 5 -11.22 -8.06 -1.69
C ALA A 5 -10.26 -9.26 -1.85
N PHE A 6 -9.02 -9.01 -2.23
CA PHE A 6 -8.02 -10.07 -2.44
C PHE A 6 -7.24 -10.43 -1.18
N LEU A 7 -7.33 -9.67 -0.09
CA LEU A 7 -6.52 -9.84 1.11
C LEU A 7 -7.17 -10.81 2.11
N ILE A 8 -6.77 -12.08 2.04
CA ILE A 8 -7.37 -13.15 2.86
C ILE A 8 -6.73 -13.28 4.25
N ARG A 9 -5.48 -12.85 4.43
CA ARG A 9 -4.81 -12.87 5.74
C ARG A 9 -3.90 -11.68 5.93
N VAL A 10 -3.91 -11.13 7.14
CA VAL A 10 -2.99 -10.11 7.60
C VAL A 10 -2.40 -10.55 8.93
N GLN A 11 -1.10 -10.46 9.08
CA GLN A 11 -0.39 -10.70 10.34
C GLN A 11 0.59 -9.54 10.56
N LEU A 12 0.52 -8.90 11.73
CA LEU A 12 1.55 -7.97 12.18
C LEU A 12 2.76 -8.79 12.63
N LEU A 13 3.94 -8.50 12.07
CA LEU A 13 5.19 -9.17 12.42
C LEU A 13 6.01 -8.32 13.39
N GLU A 14 6.10 -7.02 13.12
CA GLU A 14 6.77 -6.05 13.97
C GLU A 14 5.98 -4.75 14.02
N GLN A 15 5.93 -4.16 15.22
CA GLN A 15 5.36 -2.85 15.47
C GLN A 15 6.50 -1.87 15.76
N GLY A 16 6.75 -0.96 14.83
CA GLY A 16 7.66 0.17 15.05
C GLY A 16 6.93 1.34 15.69
N ASP A 17 7.44 2.55 15.44
CA ASP A 17 6.84 3.81 15.90
C ASP A 17 5.43 4.02 15.31
N TRP A 18 4.41 3.72 16.11
CA TRP A 18 3.01 3.84 15.71
C TRP A 18 2.56 5.30 15.65
N GLU A 19 2.96 6.11 16.62
CA GLU A 19 2.46 7.48 16.80
C GLU A 19 3.13 8.44 15.81
N GLY A 20 4.45 8.33 15.65
CA GLY A 20 5.20 9.20 14.76
C GLY A 20 5.05 8.80 13.31
N HIS A 21 5.24 7.53 12.95
CA HIS A 21 5.34 7.14 11.54
C HIS A 21 4.42 6.00 11.10
N ARG A 22 3.61 5.44 12.00
CA ARG A 22 2.79 4.24 11.74
C ARG A 22 3.62 3.11 11.11
N GLU A 23 4.83 2.93 11.63
CA GLU A 23 5.81 1.99 11.11
C GLU A 23 5.47 0.56 11.51
N GLN A 24 5.39 -0.33 10.52
CA GLN A 24 5.06 -1.73 10.75
C GLN A 24 5.72 -2.64 9.72
N VAL A 25 6.04 -3.86 10.14
CA VAL A 25 6.27 -4.98 9.23
C VAL A 25 5.07 -5.92 9.31
N VAL A 26 4.51 -6.25 8.17
CA VAL A 26 3.31 -7.09 8.05
C VAL A 26 3.52 -8.22 7.05
N ARG A 27 2.87 -9.35 7.31
CA ARG A 27 2.70 -10.44 6.36
C ARG A 27 1.29 -10.40 5.80
N TRP A 28 1.18 -10.26 4.50
CA TRP A 28 -0.08 -10.35 3.77
C TRP A 28 -0.14 -11.63 2.95
N VAL A 29 -1.32 -12.24 2.90
CA VAL A 29 -1.62 -13.30 1.95
C VAL A 29 -2.78 -12.84 1.07
N ARG A 30 -2.55 -12.79 -0.24
CA ARG A 30 -3.56 -12.38 -1.22
C ARG A 30 -3.97 -13.57 -2.08
N ARG A 31 -5.28 -13.68 -2.31
CA ARG A 31 -5.88 -14.62 -3.26
C ARG A 31 -6.34 -13.87 -4.49
N PHE A 32 -5.77 -14.22 -5.64
CA PHE A 32 -6.17 -13.66 -6.93
C PHE A 32 -7.37 -14.44 -7.50
N PRO A 33 -8.18 -13.81 -8.36
CA PRO A 33 -9.41 -14.43 -8.90
C PRO A 33 -9.14 -15.55 -9.93
N PHE A 34 -7.87 -15.91 -10.15
CA PHE A 34 -7.48 -17.00 -11.02
C PHE A 34 -7.28 -18.26 -10.17
N HIS A 35 -8.29 -19.15 -10.16
CA HIS A 35 -8.28 -20.36 -9.31
C HIS A 35 -7.09 -21.30 -9.52
N PHE A 36 -6.38 -21.17 -10.65
CA PHE A 36 -5.18 -21.93 -10.97
C PHE A 36 -3.88 -21.31 -10.42
N LEU A 37 -3.93 -20.10 -9.85
CA LEU A 37 -2.78 -19.46 -9.23
C LEU A 37 -2.76 -19.73 -7.73
N SER A 38 -1.61 -20.14 -7.21
CA SER A 38 -1.38 -20.20 -5.77
C SER A 38 -1.60 -18.84 -5.10
N ASP A 39 -1.99 -18.84 -3.83
CA ASP A 39 -2.04 -17.61 -3.04
C ASP A 39 -0.63 -16.95 -2.99
N ARG A 40 -0.59 -15.62 -2.98
CA ARG A 40 0.65 -14.83 -2.93
C ARG A 40 0.93 -14.36 -1.52
N GLU A 41 2.16 -14.55 -1.08
CA GLU A 41 2.65 -14.04 0.19
C GLU A 41 3.46 -12.77 -0.03
N TYR A 42 3.25 -11.78 0.84
CA TYR A 42 4.03 -10.56 0.88
C TYR A 42 4.52 -10.34 2.30
N LEU A 43 5.83 -10.15 2.45
CA LEU A 43 6.42 -9.56 3.65
C LEU A 43 6.68 -8.11 3.31
N ILE A 44 6.09 -7.20 4.08
CA ILE A 44 6.03 -5.79 3.71
C ILE A 44 6.41 -4.93 4.90
N ALA A 45 7.37 -4.03 4.70
CA ALA A 45 7.59 -2.90 5.57
C ALA A 45 6.79 -1.69 5.05
N ARG A 46 6.11 -0.99 5.96
CA ARG A 46 5.35 0.22 5.63
C ARG A 46 5.59 1.33 6.64
N LYS A 47 5.58 2.56 6.14
CA LYS A 47 5.79 3.75 6.94
C LYS A 47 5.11 4.96 6.31
N VAL A 48 4.68 5.89 7.15
CA VAL A 48 3.99 7.12 6.75
C VAL A 48 4.73 8.32 7.34
N TRP A 49 4.79 9.41 6.56
CA TRP A 49 5.38 10.68 6.96
C TRP A 49 4.41 11.81 6.64
N ALA A 50 4.46 12.87 7.44
CA ALA A 50 3.92 14.17 7.08
C ALA A 50 5.04 15.04 6.50
N THR A 51 4.74 16.32 6.20
CA THR A 51 5.76 17.27 5.77
C THR A 51 5.74 18.58 6.55
N ARG A 52 6.93 19.14 6.75
CA ARG A 52 7.12 20.49 7.28
C ARG A 52 8.29 21.17 6.57
N GLY A 53 8.05 22.33 5.98
CA GLY A 53 9.09 23.06 5.23
C GLY A 53 9.73 22.23 4.10
N GLY A 54 8.93 21.42 3.41
CA GLY A 54 9.39 20.55 2.31
C GLY A 54 10.14 19.28 2.74
N ARG A 55 10.30 19.02 4.04
CA ARG A 55 10.97 17.81 4.56
C ARG A 55 9.95 16.81 5.09
N LEU A 56 10.26 15.52 4.96
CA LEU A 56 9.51 14.44 5.60
C LEU A 56 9.74 14.51 7.12
N VAL A 57 8.65 14.43 7.87
CA VAL A 57 8.65 14.48 9.34
C VAL A 57 7.65 13.48 9.91
N PRO A 58 7.74 13.12 11.20
CA PRO A 58 6.70 12.34 11.87
C PRO A 58 5.33 13.02 11.76
N LEU A 59 4.25 12.24 11.75
CA LEU A 59 2.86 12.67 11.59
C LEU A 59 2.47 13.79 12.59
N GLY A 60 2.92 13.70 13.84
CA GLY A 60 2.65 14.74 14.87
C GLY A 60 3.44 16.04 14.70
N GLN A 61 4.36 16.12 13.73
CA GLN A 61 5.20 17.29 13.47
C GLN A 61 4.92 17.94 12.12
N GLY A 62 3.95 17.43 11.35
CA GLY A 62 3.53 18.01 10.08
C GLY A 62 2.88 19.39 10.26
N ALA A 63 2.96 20.23 9.22
CA ALA A 63 2.12 21.42 9.17
C ALA A 63 0.64 21.03 9.00
N PRO A 64 -0.33 21.87 9.44
CA PRO A 64 -1.74 21.67 9.12
C PRO A 64 -1.94 21.49 7.62
N ASN A 65 -2.74 20.51 7.21
CA ASN A 65 -3.00 20.16 5.81
C ASN A 65 -1.75 19.81 4.97
N SER A 66 -0.62 19.52 5.62
CA SER A 66 0.58 19.07 4.92
C SER A 66 0.35 17.74 4.19
N PRO A 67 0.97 17.53 3.02
CA PRO A 67 0.86 16.27 2.32
C PRO A 67 1.43 15.12 3.16
N LEU A 68 0.73 13.99 3.07
CA LEU A 68 1.14 12.72 3.64
C LEU A 68 1.81 11.87 2.57
N TYR A 69 2.87 11.19 2.96
CA TYR A 69 3.59 10.25 2.13
C TYR A 69 3.55 8.89 2.81
N ALA A 70 3.15 7.85 2.08
CA ALA A 70 3.23 6.47 2.57
C ALA A 70 4.10 5.65 1.63
N VAL A 71 5.07 4.94 2.17
CA VAL A 71 5.93 4.02 1.41
C VAL A 71 5.73 2.63 1.97
N THR A 72 5.56 1.69 1.07
CA THR A 72 5.38 0.27 1.34
C THR A 72 6.34 -0.49 0.44
N LYS A 73 7.21 -1.30 1.02
CA LYS A 73 8.20 -2.09 0.29
C LYS A 73 8.18 -3.54 0.74
N SER A 74 8.41 -4.47 -0.19
CA SER A 74 8.66 -5.86 0.15
C SER A 74 9.95 -6.02 0.94
N LEU A 75 9.94 -7.01 1.82
CA LEU A 75 11.11 -7.57 2.47
C LEU A 75 11.36 -8.96 1.89
N GLU A 76 12.62 -9.32 1.71
CA GLU A 76 12.99 -10.67 1.26
C GLU A 76 12.74 -11.70 2.36
N GLU A 77 13.10 -11.34 3.60
CA GLU A 77 13.05 -12.20 4.76
C GLU A 77 12.62 -11.46 6.03
N HIS A 78 12.09 -12.23 6.98
CA HIS A 78 11.77 -11.76 8.33
C HIS A 78 11.86 -12.94 9.32
N PRO A 79 12.52 -12.81 10.48
CA PRO A 79 12.77 -13.93 11.40
C PRO A 79 11.50 -14.71 11.80
N VAL A 80 10.42 -13.98 12.06
CA VAL A 80 9.11 -14.54 12.46
C VAL A 80 8.34 -15.19 11.30
N ALA A 81 8.59 -14.79 10.05
CA ALA A 81 7.84 -15.27 8.91
C ALA A 81 8.26 -16.68 8.45
N GLY A 82 9.53 -17.05 8.74
CA GLY A 82 10.12 -18.30 8.28
C GLY A 82 10.32 -18.36 6.75
N PRO A 83 10.87 -19.48 6.24
CA PRO A 83 11.02 -19.70 4.81
C PRO A 83 9.67 -19.74 4.08
N ALA A 84 9.68 -19.39 2.79
CA ALA A 84 8.49 -19.48 1.95
C ALA A 84 7.98 -20.92 1.91
N THR A 85 6.67 -21.11 2.13
CA THR A 85 6.03 -22.43 2.17
C THR A 85 5.35 -22.74 0.82
N VAL A 86 4.12 -23.28 0.83
CA VAL A 86 3.27 -23.52 -0.36
C VAL A 86 2.90 -22.21 -1.08
N LEU A 87 3.00 -21.07 -0.37
CA LEU A 87 2.69 -19.75 -0.92
C LEU A 87 3.83 -19.23 -1.79
N VAL A 88 3.47 -18.58 -2.90
CA VAL A 88 4.46 -17.91 -3.76
C VAL A 88 4.79 -16.56 -3.14
N ARG A 89 6.02 -16.42 -2.61
CA ARG A 89 6.50 -15.17 -2.01
C ARG A 89 6.82 -14.13 -3.08
N THR A 90 6.27 -12.94 -2.93
CA THR A 90 6.51 -11.79 -3.80
C THR A 90 7.59 -10.91 -3.19
N SER A 91 8.79 -10.93 -3.78
CA SER A 91 9.94 -10.14 -3.31
C SER A 91 10.06 -8.77 -3.97
N ALA A 92 9.34 -8.50 -5.07
CA ALA A 92 9.30 -7.21 -5.74
C ALA A 92 7.93 -6.56 -5.56
N PHE A 93 7.81 -5.71 -4.55
CA PHE A 93 6.63 -4.90 -4.25
C PHE A 93 7.10 -3.53 -3.76
N ASP A 94 6.81 -2.49 -4.53
CA ASP A 94 7.08 -1.10 -4.20
C ASP A 94 5.80 -0.30 -4.41
N SER A 95 5.28 0.31 -3.35
CA SER A 95 4.10 1.16 -3.42
C SER A 95 4.35 2.45 -2.66
N THR A 96 4.24 3.58 -3.35
CA THR A 96 4.40 4.92 -2.78
C THR A 96 3.16 5.74 -3.05
N TRP A 97 2.66 6.38 -2.00
CA TRP A 97 1.47 7.21 -2.02
C TRP A 97 1.84 8.62 -1.61
N ARG A 98 1.29 9.61 -2.30
CA ARG A 98 1.24 11.00 -1.84
C ARG A 98 -0.21 11.45 -1.79
N CYS A 99 -0.67 11.84 -0.61
CA CYS A 99 -2.01 12.39 -0.42
C CYS A 99 -1.89 13.84 0.02
N ARG A 100 -2.54 14.77 -0.67
CA ARG A 100 -2.54 16.18 -0.28
C ARG A 100 -3.94 16.76 -0.30
N ALA A 101 -4.20 17.69 0.61
CA ALA A 101 -5.38 18.54 0.54
C ALA A 101 -5.28 19.46 -0.69
N VAL A 102 -6.40 19.62 -1.38
CA VAL A 102 -6.60 20.59 -2.45
C VAL A 102 -7.59 21.63 -1.91
N PRO A 103 -7.13 22.86 -1.66
CA PRO A 103 -8.01 23.90 -1.13
C PRO A 103 -9.09 24.27 -2.15
N ASP A 104 -10.26 24.62 -1.64
CA ASP A 104 -11.32 25.21 -2.46
C ASP A 104 -10.83 26.56 -3.02
N PRO A 105 -10.81 26.75 -4.36
CA PRO A 105 -10.42 28.03 -4.95
C PRO A 105 -11.34 29.20 -4.53
N TRP A 106 -12.54 28.93 -4.02
CA TRP A 106 -13.50 29.92 -3.53
C TRP A 106 -13.51 30.07 -2.00
N GLY A 107 -12.64 29.37 -1.28
CA GLY A 107 -12.47 29.53 0.17
C GLY A 107 -13.56 28.89 1.04
N GLY A 108 -14.34 27.95 0.49
CA GLY A 108 -15.32 27.18 1.26
C GLY A 108 -14.68 26.18 2.24
N PRO A 109 -15.49 25.57 3.12
CA PRO A 109 -15.03 24.60 4.12
C PRO A 109 -14.67 23.23 3.53
N ASN A 110 -15.03 22.99 2.26
CA ASN A 110 -14.80 21.72 1.60
C ASN A 110 -13.37 21.65 1.07
N THR A 111 -12.63 20.60 1.42
CA THR A 111 -11.32 20.33 0.83
C THR A 111 -11.42 19.06 -0.01
N ALA A 112 -10.92 19.12 -1.24
CA ALA A 112 -10.72 17.92 -2.04
C ALA A 112 -9.37 17.29 -1.66
N ALA A 113 -9.13 16.06 -2.08
CA ALA A 113 -7.84 15.41 -1.94
C ALA A 113 -7.29 15.01 -3.31
N GLU A 114 -6.01 15.28 -3.55
CA GLU A 114 -5.27 14.67 -4.64
C GLU A 114 -4.44 13.51 -4.07
N VAL A 115 -4.60 12.34 -4.68
CA VAL A 115 -3.83 11.15 -4.33
C VAL A 115 -3.04 10.70 -5.56
N VAL A 116 -1.72 10.60 -5.40
CA VAL A 116 -0.82 10.02 -6.41
C VAL A 116 -0.31 8.69 -5.88
N LEU A 117 -0.49 7.63 -6.68
CA LEU A 117 0.01 6.30 -6.43
C LEU A 117 1.07 5.95 -7.48
N LEU A 118 2.29 5.65 -7.03
CA LEU A 118 3.30 4.96 -7.82
C LEU A 118 3.44 3.53 -7.28
N HIS A 119 3.20 2.54 -8.14
CA HIS A 119 3.14 1.15 -7.72
C HIS A 119 3.84 0.24 -8.74
N SER A 120 4.67 -0.67 -8.23
CA SER A 120 5.35 -1.71 -8.99
C SER A 120 5.28 -3.01 -8.20
N GLU A 121 4.84 -4.08 -8.84
CA GLU A 121 4.69 -5.39 -8.22
C GLU A 121 4.98 -6.49 -9.25
N ASP A 122 5.76 -7.49 -8.86
CA ASP A 122 5.86 -8.74 -9.63
C ASP A 122 4.90 -9.79 -9.05
N ILE A 123 3.70 -9.83 -9.61
CA ILE A 123 2.62 -10.75 -9.20
C ILE A 123 2.94 -12.20 -9.61
N LYS A 124 4.05 -12.45 -10.33
CA LYS A 124 4.43 -13.77 -10.86
C LYS A 124 3.31 -14.38 -11.72
N ILE A 125 2.75 -13.59 -12.62
CA ILE A 125 1.76 -14.02 -13.62
C ILE A 125 2.23 -13.60 -15.01
N PRO A 126 1.81 -14.33 -16.07
CA PRO A 126 2.08 -13.90 -17.44
C PRO A 126 1.63 -12.45 -17.70
N GLU A 127 2.51 -11.68 -18.32
CA GLU A 127 2.30 -10.24 -18.55
C GLU A 127 0.98 -9.93 -19.29
N TYR A 128 0.58 -10.77 -20.24
CA TYR A 128 -0.68 -10.58 -20.97
C TYR A 128 -1.93 -10.69 -20.07
N LEU A 129 -1.89 -11.57 -19.05
CA LEU A 129 -2.96 -11.69 -18.06
C LEU A 129 -2.97 -10.47 -17.14
N ALA A 130 -1.79 -10.01 -16.70
CA ALA A 130 -1.66 -8.80 -15.91
C ALA A 130 -2.22 -7.57 -16.67
N LYS A 131 -1.82 -7.37 -17.93
CA LYS A 131 -2.30 -6.27 -18.78
C LYS A 131 -3.81 -6.32 -18.98
N THR A 132 -4.36 -7.51 -19.21
CA THR A 132 -5.81 -7.68 -19.38
C THR A 132 -6.56 -7.36 -18.09
N ALA A 133 -6.08 -7.85 -16.94
CA ALA A 133 -6.67 -7.58 -15.64
C ALA A 133 -6.65 -6.08 -15.30
N VAL A 134 -5.53 -5.38 -15.56
CA VAL A 134 -5.44 -3.93 -15.33
C VAL A 134 -6.40 -3.17 -16.23
N LYS A 135 -6.42 -3.47 -17.54
CA LYS A 135 -7.30 -2.78 -18.50
C LYS A 135 -8.78 -2.92 -18.16
N LEU A 136 -9.20 -4.10 -17.71
CA LEU A 136 -10.62 -4.39 -17.44
C LEU A 136 -11.03 -4.03 -16.00
N GLY A 137 -10.11 -4.16 -15.04
CA GLY A 137 -10.42 -4.13 -13.61
C GLY A 137 -10.02 -2.84 -12.88
N MET A 138 -8.95 -2.15 -13.30
CA MET A 138 -8.37 -1.06 -12.50
C MET A 138 -9.33 0.11 -12.29
N ALA A 139 -10.07 0.51 -13.33
CA ALA A 139 -11.05 1.58 -13.22
C ALA A 139 -12.20 1.24 -12.28
N LYS A 140 -12.60 -0.04 -12.19
CA LYS A 140 -13.63 -0.50 -11.25
C LYS A 140 -13.10 -0.48 -9.81
N PHE A 141 -11.89 -0.99 -9.59
CA PHE A 141 -11.23 -0.98 -8.29
C PHE A 141 -11.08 0.45 -7.73
N VAL A 142 -10.66 1.41 -8.55
CA VAL A 142 -10.54 2.82 -8.13
C VAL A 142 -11.89 3.42 -7.71
N ARG A 143 -12.99 3.06 -8.39
CA ARG A 143 -14.33 3.54 -8.01
C ARG A 143 -14.82 2.96 -6.68
N GLU A 144 -14.40 1.75 -6.34
CA GLU A 144 -14.80 1.06 -5.09
C GLU A 144 -13.94 1.48 -3.89
N LEU A 145 -12.85 2.24 -4.10
CA LEU A 145 -12.03 2.83 -3.03
C LEU A 145 -12.60 4.14 -2.44
N ALA A 146 -13.61 4.73 -3.08
CA ALA A 146 -14.30 5.97 -2.66
C ALA A 146 -15.57 5.67 -1.87
#